data_AF-A0A0C9X572-F1
#
_entry.id   AF-A0A0C9X572-F1
#
_cell.length_a   1.000
_cell.length_b   1.000
_cell.length_c   1.000
_cell.angle_alpha   90.00
_cell.angle_beta   90.00
_cell.angle_gamma   90.00
#
_symmetry.space_group_name_H-M   'P 1'
#
loop_
_entity.id
_entity.type
_entity.pdbx_description
1 polymer ?
#
loop_
_entity_poly.entity_id
_entity_poly.type
_entity_poly.pdbx_seq_one_letter_code
_entity_poly.pdbx_strand_id
1 'polypeptide(L)'
;MPCICRRTSVRGHRIQRYFSPLTTRATFSPERLLSPPPGALRKTFPLIESVSEAIAKEGRESAICSQLGISEVEHSNIQDFLHDLINNHLKLKVSYSKQTGSAVRTVFSKAKEQYPCFESQDETLENMLKQLLKKASKSFFI
;
A
#
# COMPACT_ATOMS: atom_id res chain seq x y z
N MET A 1 -2.49 2.67 41.61
CA MET A 1 -3.91 2.64 42.01
C MET A 1 -4.77 2.47 40.76
N PRO A 2 -5.60 1.41 40.64
CA PRO A 2 -6.53 1.29 39.52
C PRO A 2 -7.93 1.77 39.91
N CYS A 3 -8.51 2.65 39.11
CA CYS A 3 -9.89 3.12 39.26
C CYS A 3 -10.81 2.16 38.50
N ILE A 4 -11.61 1.36 39.21
CA ILE A 4 -12.62 0.49 38.60
C ILE A 4 -13.91 1.29 38.45
N CYS A 5 -14.12 1.91 37.29
CA CYS A 5 -15.39 2.55 36.97
C CYS A 5 -16.38 1.48 36.45
N ARG A 6 -17.24 0.96 37.34
CA ARG A 6 -18.38 0.12 36.95
C ARG A 6 -19.41 0.97 36.20
N ARG A 7 -19.59 0.73 34.90
CA ARG A 7 -20.73 1.27 34.14
C ARG A 7 -22.00 0.52 34.56
N THR A 8 -22.84 1.15 35.37
CA THR A 8 -24.20 0.65 35.61
C THR A 8 -25.05 0.90 34.37
N SER A 9 -25.70 -0.14 33.87
CA SER A 9 -26.67 -0.02 32.78
C SER A 9 -27.97 0.54 33.36
N VAL A 10 -28.13 1.86 33.26
CA VAL A 10 -29.44 2.49 33.52
C VAL A 10 -30.30 2.17 32.30
N ARG A 11 -31.26 1.25 32.46
CA ARG A 11 -32.30 0.97 31.45
C ARG A 11 -33.25 2.17 31.37
N GLY A 12 -32.83 3.23 30.70
CA GLY A 12 -33.71 4.33 30.31
C GLY A 12 -34.68 3.86 29.22
N HIS A 13 -35.97 4.09 29.41
CA HIS A 13 -36.97 3.88 28.36
C HIS A 13 -36.69 4.83 27.20
N ARG A 14 -36.29 4.28 26.04
CA ARG A 14 -36.06 5.06 24.83
C ARG A 14 -37.40 5.36 24.17
N ILE A 15 -37.93 6.55 24.40
CA ILE A 15 -39.13 7.04 23.70
C ILE A 15 -38.70 7.49 22.30
N GLN A 16 -39.05 6.70 21.27
CA GLN A 16 -38.98 7.16 19.89
C GLN A 16 -40.17 8.08 19.59
N ARG A 17 -39.91 9.37 19.39
CA ARG A 17 -40.92 10.32 18.90
C ARG A 17 -41.04 10.16 17.39
N TYR A 18 -42.21 9.74 16.92
CA TYR A 18 -42.53 9.69 15.51
C TYR A 18 -42.90 11.10 15.04
N PHE A 19 -42.12 11.68 14.13
CA PHE A 19 -42.49 12.92 13.46
C PHE A 19 -43.17 12.57 12.15
N SER A 20 -44.39 13.08 11.94
CA SER A 20 -45.09 12.96 10.67
C SER A 20 -44.23 13.57 9.56
N PRO A 21 -44.08 12.90 8.40
CA PRO A 21 -43.23 13.39 7.34
C PRO A 21 -43.75 14.76 6.85
N LEU A 22 -42.86 15.75 6.80
CA LEU A 22 -43.06 17.11 6.30
C LEU A 22 -43.34 17.16 4.77
N THR A 23 -43.98 16.13 4.20
CA THR A 23 -44.05 15.93 2.75
C THR A 23 -45.38 16.32 2.13
N THR A 24 -46.37 16.80 2.90
CA THR A 24 -47.71 17.08 2.35
C THR A 24 -47.92 18.52 1.87
N ARG A 25 -46.93 19.43 1.93
CA ARG A 25 -47.11 20.83 1.50
C ARG A 25 -45.97 21.45 0.68
N ALA A 26 -45.04 20.66 0.17
CA ALA A 26 -44.02 21.18 -0.75
C ALA A 26 -44.56 21.19 -2.20
N THR A 27 -45.40 22.16 -2.53
CA THR A 27 -45.79 22.42 -3.93
C THR A 27 -44.65 23.18 -4.60
N PHE A 28 -43.95 22.53 -5.53
CA PHE A 28 -43.00 23.22 -6.39
C PHE A 28 -43.75 24.20 -7.31
N SER A 29 -43.22 25.42 -7.48
CA SER A 29 -43.81 26.39 -8.40
C SER A 29 -43.83 25.83 -9.84
N PRO A 30 -44.88 26.10 -10.64
CA PRO A 30 -45.02 25.58 -11.99
C PRO A 30 -43.89 26.02 -12.94
N GLU A 31 -43.15 27.08 -12.59
CA GLU A 31 -41.95 27.53 -13.30
C GLU A 31 -40.84 26.46 -13.37
N ARG A 32 -40.80 25.53 -12.40
CA ARG A 32 -39.87 24.40 -12.40
C ARG A 32 -40.27 23.25 -13.33
N LEU A 33 -41.48 23.30 -13.92
CA LEU A 33 -41.92 22.32 -14.92
C LEU A 33 -41.48 22.70 -16.35
N LEU A 34 -41.17 23.97 -16.58
CA LEU A 34 -40.84 24.49 -17.92
C LEU A 34 -39.35 24.52 -18.23
N SER A 35 -38.50 24.40 -17.21
CA SER A 35 -37.05 24.28 -17.37
C SER A 35 -36.61 22.87 -16.99
N PRO A 36 -36.01 22.07 -17.91
CA PRO A 36 -35.41 20.83 -17.50
C PRO A 36 -34.35 21.10 -16.44
N PRO A 37 -34.17 20.22 -15.44
CA PRO A 37 -33.14 20.41 -14.43
C PRO A 37 -31.79 20.60 -15.12
N PRO A 38 -30.96 21.58 -14.69
CA PRO A 38 -29.65 21.78 -15.28
C PRO A 38 -28.88 20.47 -15.23
N GLY A 39 -28.54 19.93 -16.41
CA GLY A 39 -27.86 18.66 -16.54
C GLY A 39 -26.54 18.66 -15.79
N ALA A 40 -26.16 17.51 -15.22
CA ALA A 40 -24.89 17.38 -14.53
C ALA A 40 -23.74 17.71 -15.49
N LEU A 41 -23.10 18.86 -15.29
CA LEU A 41 -21.89 19.24 -16.02
C LEU A 41 -20.81 18.20 -15.70
N ARG A 42 -20.58 17.28 -16.64
CA ARG A 42 -19.50 16.31 -16.54
C ARG A 42 -18.18 17.05 -16.62
N LYS A 43 -17.56 17.31 -15.46
CA LYS A 43 -16.16 17.72 -15.40
C LYS A 43 -15.29 16.50 -15.72
N THR A 44 -14.72 16.47 -16.92
CA THR A 44 -13.63 15.55 -17.24
C THR A 44 -12.36 16.10 -16.60
N PHE A 45 -11.91 15.48 -15.52
CA PHE A 45 -10.58 15.74 -14.99
C PHE A 45 -9.58 14.96 -15.85
N PRO A 46 -8.58 15.62 -16.46
CA PRO A 46 -7.54 14.90 -17.18
C PRO A 46 -6.84 13.96 -16.18
N LEU A 47 -6.70 12.70 -16.59
CA LEU A 47 -5.91 11.73 -15.84
C LEU A 47 -4.46 12.22 -15.88
N ILE A 48 -3.98 12.75 -14.77
CA ILE A 48 -2.55 13.01 -14.59
C ILE A 48 -1.90 11.62 -14.50
N GLU A 49 -1.41 11.11 -15.63
CA GLU A 49 -0.44 10.03 -15.62
C GLU A 49 0.78 10.57 -14.89
N SER A 50 0.87 10.23 -13.61
CA SER A 50 1.91 10.74 -12.76
C SER A 50 3.24 10.13 -13.21
N VAL A 51 3.99 10.90 -14.01
CA VAL A 51 5.39 10.67 -14.41
C VAL A 51 6.32 10.42 -13.19
N SER A 52 5.81 10.64 -11.97
CA SER A 52 6.43 10.25 -10.71
C SER A 52 6.69 8.75 -10.54
N GLU A 53 6.12 7.85 -11.36
CA GLU A 53 6.48 6.43 -11.26
C GLU A 53 7.79 6.05 -11.97
N ALA A 54 8.32 6.87 -12.88
CA ALA A 54 9.60 6.60 -13.54
C ALA A 54 10.76 7.32 -12.86
N ILE A 55 10.57 8.59 -12.47
CA ILE A 55 11.66 9.44 -11.95
C ILE A 55 11.88 9.26 -10.43
N ALA A 56 10.88 8.83 -9.66
CA ALA A 56 11.04 8.59 -8.22
C ALA A 56 11.66 7.22 -7.86
N LYS A 57 11.98 6.37 -8.84
CA LYS A 57 12.55 5.04 -8.59
C LYS A 57 14.06 5.06 -8.40
N GLU A 58 14.80 5.86 -9.16
CA GLU A 58 16.26 5.96 -9.00
C GLU A 58 16.65 6.78 -7.76
N GLY A 59 15.90 7.84 -7.42
CA GLY A 59 16.19 8.68 -6.25
C GLY A 59 15.97 8.01 -4.88
N ARG A 60 15.24 6.88 -4.81
CA ARG A 60 15.01 6.14 -3.54
C ARG A 60 16.05 5.05 -3.29
N GLU A 61 16.62 4.45 -4.33
CA GLU A 61 17.66 3.43 -4.17
C GLU A 61 18.96 4.06 -3.63
N SER A 62 19.31 5.27 -4.08
CA SER A 62 20.46 6.03 -3.54
C SER A 62 20.28 6.50 -2.09
N ALA A 63 19.03 6.76 -1.67
CA ALA A 63 18.72 7.15 -0.30
C ALA A 63 18.89 5.99 0.71
N ILE A 64 18.56 4.74 0.31
CA ILE A 64 18.72 3.55 1.16
C ILE A 64 20.20 3.22 1.34
N CYS A 65 21.02 3.33 0.28
CA CYS A 65 22.47 3.09 0.36
C CYS A 65 23.16 4.06 1.32
N SER A 66 22.77 5.33 1.27
CA SER A 66 23.29 6.37 2.14
C SER A 66 22.94 6.16 3.62
N GLN A 67 21.76 5.61 3.92
CA GLN A 67 21.32 5.29 5.29
C GLN A 67 22.03 4.07 5.89
N LEU A 68 22.43 3.13 5.05
CA LEU A 68 23.11 1.90 5.44
C LEU A 68 24.64 2.03 5.50
N GLY A 69 25.19 3.15 5.02
CA GLY A 69 26.64 3.34 4.89
C GLY A 69 27.30 2.37 3.91
N ILE A 70 26.51 1.77 3.00
CA ILE A 70 26.98 0.79 2.02
C ILE A 70 27.48 1.55 0.79
N SER A 71 28.67 1.19 0.30
CA SER A 71 29.20 1.77 -0.93
C SER A 71 28.36 1.38 -2.15
N GLU A 72 28.33 2.22 -3.18
CA GLU A 72 27.58 1.91 -4.42
C GLU A 72 27.99 0.57 -5.04
N VAL A 73 29.28 0.23 -4.94
CA VAL A 73 29.85 -1.03 -5.43
C VAL A 73 29.29 -2.22 -4.65
N GLU A 74 29.26 -2.16 -3.33
CA GLU A 74 28.70 -3.22 -2.49
C GLU A 74 27.19 -3.39 -2.71
N HIS A 75 26.47 -2.29 -2.92
CA HIS A 75 25.04 -2.35 -3.21
C HIS A 75 24.75 -3.11 -4.52
N SER A 76 25.54 -2.89 -5.57
CA SER A 76 25.41 -3.65 -6.82
C SER A 76 25.66 -5.15 -6.61
N ASN A 77 26.73 -5.50 -5.88
CA ASN A 77 27.04 -6.89 -5.53
C ASN A 77 25.91 -7.55 -4.71
N ILE A 78 25.33 -6.83 -3.75
CA ILE A 78 24.20 -7.31 -2.95
C ILE A 78 22.97 -7.53 -3.84
N GLN A 79 22.69 -6.62 -4.76
CA GLN A 79 21.56 -6.76 -5.68
C GLN A 79 21.71 -8.00 -6.57
N ASP A 80 22.90 -8.22 -7.14
CA ASP A 80 23.19 -9.40 -7.98
C ASP A 80 23.04 -10.69 -7.17
N PHE A 81 23.61 -10.73 -5.97
CA PHE A 81 23.48 -11.88 -5.07
C PHE A 81 22.02 -12.17 -4.68
N LEU A 82 21.24 -11.14 -4.35
CA LEU A 82 19.82 -11.30 -4.07
C LEU A 82 19.05 -11.75 -5.30
N HIS A 83 19.39 -11.26 -6.49
CA HIS A 83 18.77 -11.67 -7.73
C HIS A 83 18.98 -13.16 -7.99
N ASP A 84 20.20 -13.67 -7.75
CA ASP A 84 20.51 -15.10 -7.84
C ASP A 84 19.72 -15.93 -6.82
N LEU A 85 19.63 -15.46 -5.56
CA LEU A 85 18.84 -16.15 -4.54
C LEU A 85 17.35 -16.19 -4.91
N ILE A 86 16.81 -15.09 -5.45
CA ILE A 86 15.42 -15.02 -5.91
C ILE A 86 15.17 -16.02 -7.04
N ASN A 87 16.07 -16.08 -8.03
CA ASN A 87 15.95 -17.00 -9.17
C ASN A 87 16.01 -18.47 -8.73
N ASN A 88 16.84 -18.79 -7.73
CA ASN A 88 17.04 -20.16 -7.28
C ASN A 88 15.97 -20.64 -6.27
N HIS A 89 15.46 -19.75 -5.43
CA HIS A 89 14.60 -20.15 -4.30
C HIS A 89 13.16 -19.63 -4.36
N LEU A 90 12.87 -18.60 -5.15
CA LEU A 90 11.54 -17.98 -5.21
C LEU A 90 10.87 -18.16 -6.57
N LYS A 91 9.54 -18.08 -6.57
CA LYS A 91 8.73 -18.23 -7.79
C LYS A 91 8.53 -16.87 -8.46
N LEU A 92 9.27 -16.58 -9.53
CA LEU A 92 9.22 -15.30 -10.25
C LEU A 92 7.82 -14.90 -10.76
N LYS A 93 6.99 -15.90 -11.11
CA LYS A 93 5.63 -15.68 -11.64
C LYS A 93 4.62 -15.24 -10.58
N VAL A 94 5.00 -15.22 -9.30
CA VAL A 94 4.07 -15.03 -8.18
C VAL A 94 4.50 -13.85 -7.32
N SER A 95 3.53 -13.06 -6.84
CA SER A 95 3.79 -11.93 -5.94
C SER A 95 4.44 -12.35 -4.63
N TYR A 96 5.20 -11.45 -4.00
CA TYR A 96 5.90 -11.71 -2.74
C TYR A 96 5.01 -12.30 -1.64
N SER A 97 3.79 -11.76 -1.45
CA SER A 97 2.82 -12.23 -0.45
C SER A 97 2.34 -13.67 -0.64
N LYS A 98 2.51 -14.23 -1.85
CA LYS A 98 2.10 -15.58 -2.21
C LYS A 98 3.30 -16.54 -2.27
N GLN A 99 4.50 -16.07 -1.93
CA GLN A 99 5.68 -16.93 -1.83
C GLN A 99 5.53 -17.85 -0.62
N THR A 100 6.17 -19.01 -0.68
CA THR A 100 6.22 -19.94 0.45
C THR A 100 7.08 -19.34 1.56
N GLY A 101 6.52 -19.21 2.76
CA GLY A 101 7.23 -18.62 3.91
C GLY A 101 8.55 -19.32 4.26
N SER A 102 8.65 -20.64 4.02
CA SER A 102 9.91 -21.38 4.16
C SER A 102 11.00 -20.90 3.20
N ALA A 103 10.67 -20.73 1.92
CA ALA A 103 11.61 -20.25 0.90
C ALA A 103 12.06 -18.80 1.19
N VAL A 104 11.13 -17.94 1.61
CA VAL A 104 11.48 -16.57 2.01
C VAL A 104 12.46 -16.61 3.18
N ARG A 105 12.17 -17.36 4.24
CA ARG A 105 13.10 -17.51 5.38
C ARG A 105 14.48 -18.00 4.96
N THR A 106 14.58 -18.96 4.03
CA THR A 106 15.89 -19.43 3.55
C THR A 106 16.68 -18.34 2.84
N VAL A 107 16.01 -17.48 2.05
CA VAL A 107 16.67 -16.35 1.39
C VAL A 107 17.15 -15.33 2.43
N PHE A 108 16.33 -15.01 3.42
CA PHE A 108 16.71 -14.11 4.51
C PHE A 108 17.91 -14.66 5.30
N SER A 109 17.91 -15.95 5.67
CA SER A 109 19.03 -16.56 6.38
C SER A 109 20.34 -16.48 5.58
N LYS A 110 20.30 -16.87 4.30
CA LYS A 110 21.49 -16.80 3.42
C LYS A 110 21.99 -15.37 3.21
N ALA A 111 21.07 -14.41 3.09
CA ALA A 111 21.43 -13.01 2.93
C ALA A 111 22.07 -12.44 4.20
N LYS A 112 21.58 -12.80 5.39
CA LYS A 112 22.19 -12.41 6.67
C LYS A 112 23.54 -13.07 6.91
N GLU A 113 23.71 -14.33 6.51
CA GLU A 113 25.00 -15.04 6.59
C GLU A 113 26.07 -14.34 5.74
N GLN A 114 25.71 -13.91 4.53
CA GLN A 114 26.65 -13.25 3.61
C GLN A 114 26.89 -11.77 3.97
N TYR A 115 25.86 -11.08 4.45
CA TYR A 115 25.87 -9.65 4.73
C TYR A 115 25.31 -9.36 6.13
N PRO A 116 26.17 -9.33 7.16
CA PRO A 116 25.77 -9.06 8.54
C PRO A 116 25.11 -7.67 8.74
N CYS A 117 25.29 -6.74 7.80
CA CYS A 117 24.65 -5.42 7.84
C CYS A 117 23.12 -5.48 7.84
N PHE A 118 22.51 -6.60 7.42
CA PHE A 118 21.06 -6.79 7.44
C PHE A 118 20.52 -7.41 8.73
N GLU A 119 21.35 -7.75 9.72
CA GLU A 119 20.86 -8.35 10.98
C GLU A 119 19.85 -7.45 11.70
N SER A 120 20.08 -6.15 11.70
CA SER A 120 19.24 -5.15 12.37
C SER A 120 18.19 -4.52 11.45
N GLN A 121 18.21 -4.83 10.15
CA GLN A 121 17.41 -4.15 9.14
C GLN A 121 16.57 -5.11 8.29
N ASP A 122 15.72 -5.89 8.94
CA ASP A 122 14.84 -6.83 8.25
C ASP A 122 13.88 -6.15 7.27
N GLU A 123 13.37 -4.97 7.64
CA GLU A 123 12.43 -4.22 6.79
C GLU A 123 13.08 -3.73 5.48
N THR A 124 14.35 -3.34 5.51
CA THR A 124 15.05 -2.86 4.31
C THR A 124 15.31 -4.01 3.35
N LEU A 125 15.78 -5.15 3.87
CA LEU A 125 15.99 -6.36 3.09
C LEU A 125 14.67 -6.89 2.49
N GLU A 126 13.58 -6.85 3.25
CA GLU A 126 12.26 -7.22 2.75
C GLU A 126 11.80 -6.32 1.61
N ASN A 127 12.01 -5.00 1.74
CA ASN A 127 11.66 -4.05 0.70
C ASN A 127 12.51 -4.23 -0.57
N MET A 128 13.80 -4.51 -0.44
CA MET A 128 14.68 -4.85 -1.56
C MET A 128 14.19 -6.11 -2.29
N LEU A 129 13.87 -7.17 -1.55
CA LEU A 129 13.31 -8.40 -2.12
C LEU A 129 12.00 -8.17 -2.88
N LYS A 130 11.09 -7.38 -2.31
CA LYS A 130 9.82 -7.01 -2.96
C LYS A 130 10.06 -6.22 -4.25
N GLN A 131 11.01 -5.29 -4.26
CA GLN A 131 11.36 -4.51 -5.43
C GLN A 131 11.97 -5.38 -6.52
N LEU A 132 12.94 -6.23 -6.19
CA LEU A 132 13.59 -7.13 -7.13
C LEU A 132 12.60 -8.13 -7.75
N LEU A 133 11.71 -8.74 -6.96
CA LEU A 133 10.65 -9.60 -7.48
C LEU A 133 9.67 -8.84 -8.39
N LYS A 134 9.34 -7.58 -8.05
CA LYS A 134 8.50 -6.75 -8.91
C LYS A 134 9.18 -6.38 -10.23
N LYS A 135 10.50 -6.19 -10.24
CA LYS A 135 11.29 -5.99 -11.46
C LYS A 135 11.34 -7.28 -12.29
N ALA A 136 11.66 -8.41 -11.68
CA ALA A 136 11.77 -9.71 -12.33
C ALA A 136 10.43 -10.23 -12.90
N SER A 137 9.31 -9.96 -12.24
CA SER A 137 7.99 -10.33 -12.76
C SER A 137 7.57 -9.49 -13.98
N LYS A 138 8.08 -8.27 -14.11
CA LYS A 138 7.79 -7.39 -15.27
C LYS A 138 8.60 -7.75 -16.50
N SER A 139 9.85 -8.17 -16.34
CA SER A 139 10.70 -8.59 -17.47
C SER A 139 10.18 -9.84 -18.17
N PHE A 140 9.34 -10.64 -17.51
CA PHE A 140 8.74 -11.85 -18.08
C PHE A 140 7.56 -11.57 -19.05
N PHE A 141 7.09 -10.33 -19.16
CA PHE A 141 5.95 -9.93 -20.01
C PHE A 141 6.34 -9.14 -21.27
N ILE A 142 7.63 -9.14 -21.62
CA ILE A 142 8.17 -8.57 -22.86
C ILE A 142 8.66 -9.73 -23.73
#